data_AF-C7NNU0-F1
#
_entry.id   AF-C7NNU0-F1
#
_cell.length_a   1.000
_cell.length_b   1.000
_cell.length_c   1.000
_cell.angle_alpha   90.00
_cell.angle_beta   90.00
_cell.angle_gamma   90.00
#
_symmetry.space_group_name_H-M   'P 1'
#
loop_
_entity.id
_entity.type
_entity.pdbx_description
1 polymer ?
#
loop_
_entity_poly.entity_id
_entity_poly.type
_entity_poly.pdbx_seq_one_letter_code
_entity_poly.pdbx_strand_id
1 'polypeptide(L)' 'MVEADPLVRAARNGFLATILLLVAIGGYQFATGGTVTTPVVATWVVAVLTFYASKYYYRRRDDGS' A
#
# COMPACT_ATOMS: atom_id res chain seq x y z
N MET A 1 -22.57 8.70 12.65
CA MET A 1 -21.23 8.10 12.81
C MET A 1 -21.27 6.81 12.02
N VAL A 2 -20.73 6.80 10.81
CA VAL A 2 -20.65 5.56 10.02
C VAL A 2 -19.69 4.67 10.77
N GLU A 3 -20.19 3.59 11.35
CA GLU A 3 -19.37 2.54 11.91
C GLU A 3 -18.53 1.99 10.76
N ALA A 4 -17.29 2.50 10.65
CA ALA A 4 -16.37 2.06 9.62
C ALA A 4 -16.17 0.56 9.86
N ASP A 5 -16.75 -0.23 8.97
CA ASP A 5 -16.78 -1.69 9.01
C ASP A 5 -15.42 -2.21 9.53
N PRO A 6 -15.37 -2.95 10.65
CA PRO A 6 -14.13 -3.42 11.25
C PRO A 6 -13.16 -4.03 10.23
N LEU A 7 -13.71 -4.65 9.19
CA LEU A 7 -12.98 -5.19 8.05
C LEU A 7 -12.23 -4.12 7.25
N VAL A 8 -12.87 -2.99 6.94
CA VAL A 8 -12.25 -1.87 6.21
C VAL A 8 -11.13 -1.25 7.04
N ARG A 9 -11.32 -1.14 8.36
CA ARG A 9 -10.26 -0.65 9.27
C ARG A 9 -9.07 -1.60 9.32
N ALA A 10 -9.32 -2.90 9.43
CA ALA A 10 -8.28 -3.93 9.41
C ALA A 10 -7.51 -3.94 8.07
N ALA A 11 -8.23 -3.89 6.95
CA ALA A 11 -7.63 -3.85 5.62
C ALA A 11 -6.73 -2.62 5.42
N ARG A 12 -7.17 -1.44 5.88
CA ARG A 12 -6.39 -0.21 5.80
C ARG A 12 -5.11 -0.27 6.64
N ASN A 13 -5.20 -0.81 7.86
CA ASN A 13 -4.04 -0.97 8.74
C ASN A 13 -3.06 -2.03 8.20
N GLY A 14 -3.57 -3.14 7.67
CA GLY A 14 -2.75 -4.17 7.03
C GLY A 14 -2.03 -3.65 5.80
N PHE A 15 -2.71 -2.84 4.97
CA PHE A 15 -2.09 -2.19 3.82
C PHE A 15 -0.96 -1.23 4.23
N LEU A 16 -1.18 -0.41 5.26
CA LEU A 16 -0.16 0.47 5.83
C LEU A 16 1.05 -0.32 6.37
N ALA A 17 0.82 -1.41 7.09
CA ALA A 17 1.88 -2.27 7.60
C ALA A 17 2.71 -2.88 6.45
N THR A 18 2.07 -3.33 5.38
CA THR A 18 2.76 -3.87 4.20
C THR A 18 3.63 -2.80 3.52
N ILE A 19 3.14 -1.56 3.38
CA ILE A 19 3.95 -0.46 2.85
C ILE A 19 5.17 -0.22 3.74
N LEU A 20 5.00 -0.11 5.05
CA LEU A 20 6.10 0.13 5.97
C LEU A 20 7.14 -0.99 5.92
N LEU A 21 6.70 -2.24 5.82
CA LEU A 21 7.60 -3.39 5.67
C LEU A 21 8.40 -3.31 4.37
N LEU A 22 7.75 -2.98 3.25
CA LEU A 22 8.42 -2.83 1.96
C LEU A 22 9.43 -1.67 1.96
N VAL A 23 9.11 -0.57 2.64
CA VAL A 23 10.03 0.56 2.86
C VAL A 23 11.23 0.13 3.69
N ALA A 24 11.00 -0.60 4.79
CA ALA A 24 12.07 -1.09 5.65
C ALA A 24 13.02 -2.05 4.91
N ILE A 25 12.47 -3.00 4.13
CA ILE A 25 13.27 -3.96 3.35
C ILE A 25 14.08 -3.22 2.28
N GLY A 26 13.46 -2.30 1.54
CA GLY A 26 14.16 -1.51 0.52
C GLY A 26 15.27 -0.65 1.11
N GLY A 27 14.99 0.05 2.22
CA GLY A 27 15.98 0.86 2.94
C GLY A 27 17.14 0.04 3.49
N TYR A 28 16.86 -1.15 4.03
CA TYR A 28 17.90 -2.07 4.52
C TYR A 28 18.78 -2.60 3.38
N GLN A 29 18.19 -3.02 2.25
CA GLN A 29 18.97 -3.44 1.06
C GLN A 29 19.84 -2.31 0.54
N PHE A 30 19.31 -1.09 0.46
CA PHE A 30 20.08 0.07 0.04
C PHE A 30 21.23 0.39 1.00
N ALA A 31 20.98 0.36 2.31
CA ALA A 31 21.98 0.66 3.33
C ALA A 31 23.10 -0.39 3.39
N THR A 32 22.80 -1.66 3.08
CA THR A 32 23.77 -2.77 3.18
C THR A 32 24.44 -3.13 1.86
N GLY A 33 23.73 -3.01 0.73
CA GLY A 33 24.20 -3.41 -0.60
C GLY A 33 24.38 -2.25 -1.59
N GLY A 34 23.98 -1.03 -1.24
CA GLY A 34 24.05 0.14 -2.12
C GLY A 34 23.05 0.14 -3.28
N THR A 35 22.22 -0.89 -3.39
CA THR A 35 21.24 -1.06 -4.47
C THR A 35 19.97 -1.70 -3.90
N VAL A 36 18.85 -1.53 -4.60
CA VAL A 36 17.59 -2.22 -4.29
C VAL A 36 17.30 -3.19 -5.42
N THR A 37 17.01 -4.44 -5.08
CA THR A 37 16.77 -5.48 -6.09
C THR A 37 15.50 -5.21 -6.89
N THR A 38 15.51 -5.56 -8.18
CA THR A 38 14.37 -5.38 -9.10
C THR A 38 13.03 -5.89 -8.56
N PRO A 39 12.96 -7.07 -7.90
CA PRO A 39 11.70 -7.56 -7.31
C PRO A 39 11.14 -6.65 -6.21
N VAL A 40 11.99 -6.03 -5.39
CA VAL A 40 11.55 -5.07 -4.36
C VAL A 40 10.97 -3.83 -5.01
N VAL A 41 11.65 -3.29 -6.03
CA VAL A 41 11.14 -2.13 -6.80
C VAL A 41 9.81 -2.46 -7.49
N ALA A 42 9.70 -3.62 -8.14
CA ALA A 42 8.45 -4.05 -8.77
C ALA A 42 7.30 -4.14 -7.75
N THR A 43 7.59 -4.65 -6.55
CA THR A 43 6.60 -4.75 -5.47
C THR A 43 6.13 -3.38 -4.99
N TRP A 44 7.03 -2.40 -4.91
CA TRP A 44 6.66 -1.01 -4.60
C TRP A 44 5.73 -0.42 -5.67
N VAL A 45 6.06 -0.61 -6.95
CA VAL A 45 5.23 -0.13 -8.06
C VAL A 45 3.83 -0.74 -7.98
N VAL A 46 3.72 -2.07 -7.79
CA VAL A 46 2.43 -2.77 -7.65
C VAL A 46 1.64 -2.26 -6.44
N ALA A 47 2.31 -2.02 -5.30
CA ALA A 47 1.66 -1.50 -4.11
C ALA A 47 1.09 -0.08 -4.35
N VAL A 48 1.85 0.79 -5.00
CA VAL A 48 1.40 2.15 -5.37
C VAL A 48 0.22 2.09 -6.35
N LEU A 49 0.30 1.26 -7.39
CA LEU A 49 -0.79 1.08 -8.35
C LEU A 49 -2.06 0.57 -7.68
N THR A 50 -1.94 -0.42 -6.79
CA THR A 50 -3.06 -0.97 -6.02
C THR A 50 -3.70 0.10 -5.13
N PHE A 51 -2.90 0.94 -4.48
CA PHE A 51 -3.40 2.05 -3.67
C PHE A 51 -4.22 3.04 -4.50
N TYR A 52 -3.67 3.50 -5.62
CA TYR A 52 -4.35 4.48 -6.48
C TYR A 52 -5.58 3.88 -7.16
N ALA A 53 -5.52 2.64 -7.62
CA ALA A 53 -6.66 1.92 -8.19
C ALA A 53 -7.79 1.77 -7.15
N SER A 54 -7.44 1.38 -5.92
CA SER A 54 -8.41 1.28 -4.81
C SER A 54 -9.04 2.64 -4.53
N LYS A 55 -8.23 3.69 -4.42
CA LYS A 55 -8.71 5.06 -4.19
C LYS A 55 -9.66 5.52 -5.30
N TYR A 56 -9.33 5.25 -6.56
CA TYR A 56 -10.16 5.60 -7.71
C TYR A 56 -11.50 4.86 -7.69
N TYR A 57 -11.46 3.56 -7.40
CA TYR A 57 -12.65 2.71 -7.36
C TYR A 57 -13.64 3.12 -6.25
N TYR A 58 -13.14 3.37 -5.03
CA TYR A 58 -14.00 3.80 -3.92
C TYR A 58 -14.55 5.21 -4.13
N ARG A 59 -13.74 6.15 -4.64
CA ARG A 59 -14.21 7.51 -4.94
C ARG A 59 -15.35 7.51 -5.96
N ARG A 60 -15.29 6.64 -6.97
CA ARG A 60 -16.35 6.48 -7.98
C ARG A 60 -17.66 5.90 -7.42
N ARG A 61 -17.61 5.19 -6.30
CA ARG A 61 -18.81 4.67 -5.63
C ARG A 61 -19.48 5.73 -4.74
N ASP A 62 -18.70 6.59 -4.11
CA ASP A 62 -19.22 7.68 -3.27
C ASP A 62 -19.86 8.81 -4.09
N ASP A 63 -19.35 9.08 -5.31
CA ASP A 63 -19.92 10.11 -6.20
C ASP A 63 -21.17 9.63 -6.98
N GLY A 64 -21.57 8.35 -6.83
CA GLY A 64 -22.66 7.71 -7.56
C GLY A 64 -23.93 7.43 -6.77
N SER A 65 -24.04 7.94 -5.54
CA SER A 65 -25.22 7.82 -4.65
C SER A 65 -25.97 9.13 -4.50
#